data_AF-A0A7S3CQ65-F1
#
_entry.id   AF-A0A7S3CQ65-F1
#
_cell.length_a   1.000
_cell.length_b   1.000
_cell.length_c   1.000
_cell.angle_alpha   90.00
_cell.angle_beta   90.00
_cell.angle_gamma   90.00
#
_symmetry.space_group_name_H-M   'P 1'
#
loop_
_entity.id
_entity.type
_entity.pdbx_description
1 polymer ?
#
loop_
_entity_poly.entity_id
_entity_poly.type
_entity_poly.pdbx_seq_one_letter_code
_entity_poly.pdbx_strand_id
1 'polypeptide(L)'
;GGSGPHRSFKLSSLLALALSLSHVQPQKFYNILSLDGGGIRGLIPAQCLLAMEKYAYEYSTSKGYTFPTYEGKEGIIHLKDMFDMMAGTSTGSIIAAGLSYAKEDDETNTIPKFWGQDVVDIYSNNGDQIFSKSDSGSGFTQFVIFLIFVLIWGAIFYFIGKQIYDNENVKLNFKRMDLVISNQKRTLKGLDEKYKEEDFNIEQLQKSMKAAVSNPLNMLSSLFNRNEESKGNQVNQNETPFKTQ
;
A
#
# COMPACT_ATOMS: atom_id res chain seq x y z
N GLY A 1 48.18 -30.57 -40.32
CA GLY A 1 46.89 -30.01 -39.89
C GLY A 1 47.11 -29.29 -38.58
N GLY A 2 46.83 -28.00 -38.51
CA GLY A 2 46.94 -27.21 -37.29
C GLY A 2 45.80 -26.20 -37.25
N SER A 3 44.75 -26.54 -36.53
CA SER A 3 43.54 -25.72 -36.33
C SER A 3 43.77 -24.73 -35.18
N GLY A 4 43.88 -23.44 -35.49
CA GLY A 4 43.99 -22.37 -34.50
C GLY A 4 42.61 -21.90 -33.96
N PRO A 5 42.44 -21.63 -32.66
CA PRO A 5 41.16 -21.25 -32.07
C PRO A 5 41.04 -19.72 -31.97
N HIS A 6 40.52 -19.05 -33.01
CA HIS A 6 40.36 -17.58 -32.96
C HIS A 6 39.03 -17.01 -33.49
N ARG A 7 37.98 -17.83 -33.71
CA ARG A 7 36.69 -17.32 -34.22
C ARG A 7 35.48 -17.39 -33.26
N SER A 8 35.57 -18.07 -32.12
CA SER A 8 34.40 -18.27 -31.23
C SER A 8 34.12 -17.13 -30.25
N PHE A 9 35.13 -16.31 -29.89
CA PHE A 9 34.98 -15.29 -28.83
C PHE A 9 34.18 -14.04 -29.25
N LYS A 10 34.06 -13.76 -30.55
CA LYS A 10 33.31 -12.58 -31.05
C LYS A 10 31.81 -12.81 -31.18
N LEU A 11 31.40 -14.06 -31.42
CA LEU A 11 29.98 -14.37 -31.65
C LEU A 11 29.21 -14.47 -30.33
N SER A 12 29.81 -15.04 -29.29
CA SER A 12 29.21 -15.14 -27.96
C SER A 12 29.05 -13.77 -27.29
N SER A 13 30.02 -12.88 -27.46
CA SER A 13 29.98 -11.51 -26.93
C SER A 13 28.95 -10.64 -27.67
N LEU A 14 28.85 -10.75 -29.00
CA LEU A 14 27.81 -10.08 -29.78
C LEU A 14 26.41 -10.62 -29.46
N LEU A 15 26.27 -11.94 -29.25
CA LEU A 15 25.01 -12.56 -28.86
C LEU A 15 24.60 -12.13 -27.45
N ALA A 16 25.53 -12.09 -26.50
CA ALA A 16 25.30 -11.60 -25.14
C ALA A 16 24.92 -10.10 -25.15
N LEU A 17 25.56 -9.29 -25.99
CA LEU A 17 25.22 -7.88 -26.16
C LEU A 17 23.83 -7.72 -26.79
N ALA A 18 23.51 -8.48 -27.84
CA ALA A 18 22.18 -8.47 -28.47
C ALA A 18 21.06 -8.94 -27.52
N LEU A 19 21.33 -9.94 -26.69
CA LEU A 19 20.43 -10.41 -25.63
C LEU A 19 20.28 -9.39 -24.50
N SER A 20 21.34 -8.63 -24.19
CA SER A 20 21.28 -7.55 -23.19
C SER A 20 20.50 -6.33 -23.69
N LEU A 21 20.61 -6.00 -24.99
CA LEU A 21 19.84 -4.92 -25.61
C LEU A 21 18.36 -5.31 -25.79
N SER A 22 18.06 -6.59 -26.02
CA SER A 22 16.68 -7.08 -26.12
C SER A 22 15.96 -7.20 -24.78
N HIS A 23 16.68 -7.04 -23.65
CA HIS A 23 16.14 -7.11 -22.29
C HIS A 23 16.06 -5.76 -21.57
N VAL A 24 16.20 -4.65 -22.28
CA VAL A 24 15.84 -3.33 -21.75
C VAL A 24 14.32 -3.26 -21.66
N GLN A 25 13.77 -3.82 -20.58
CA GLN A 25 12.36 -3.67 -20.27
C GLN A 25 12.08 -2.18 -20.11
N PRO A 26 11.07 -1.62 -20.81
CA PRO A 26 10.70 -0.23 -20.61
C PRO A 26 10.42 -0.03 -19.13
N GLN A 27 11.05 0.99 -18.54
CA GLN A 27 10.91 1.25 -17.13
C GLN A 27 9.44 1.59 -16.86
N LYS A 28 8.74 0.68 -16.17
CA LYS A 28 7.31 0.85 -15.87
C LYS A 28 7.18 1.97 -14.83
N PHE A 29 6.63 3.09 -15.24
CA PHE A 29 6.27 4.17 -14.33
C PHE A 29 4.89 3.87 -13.73
N TYR A 30 4.71 4.25 -12.46
CA TYR A 30 3.43 4.20 -11.77
C TYR A 30 3.06 5.61 -11.33
N ASN A 31 1.89 6.08 -11.75
CA ASN A 31 1.38 7.39 -11.43
C ASN A 31 0.46 7.28 -10.21
N ILE A 32 0.83 7.93 -9.11
CA ILE A 32 0.09 7.90 -7.86
C ILE A 32 -0.43 9.30 -7.53
N LEU A 33 -1.73 9.41 -7.30
CA LEU A 33 -2.38 10.63 -6.80
C LEU A 33 -2.64 10.47 -5.31
N SER A 34 -2.18 11.44 -4.51
CA SER A 34 -2.43 11.51 -3.07
C SER A 34 -3.19 12.78 -2.71
N LEU A 35 -4.25 12.64 -1.90
CA LEU A 35 -5.16 13.71 -1.52
C LEU A 35 -5.21 13.89 0.00
N ASP A 36 -4.81 15.06 0.46
CA ASP A 36 -4.85 15.40 1.88
C ASP A 36 -6.28 15.66 2.38
N GLY A 37 -6.47 15.41 3.67
CA GLY A 37 -7.69 15.77 4.39
C GLY A 37 -7.77 17.28 4.64
N GLY A 38 -8.98 17.83 4.65
CA GLY A 38 -9.15 19.28 4.83
C GLY A 38 -10.52 19.74 5.32
N GLY A 39 -11.46 18.83 5.56
CA GLY A 39 -12.86 19.20 5.79
C GLY A 39 -13.43 19.89 4.55
N ILE A 40 -14.19 20.96 4.73
CA ILE A 40 -14.74 21.75 3.61
C ILE A 40 -13.66 22.30 2.67
N ARG A 41 -12.43 22.47 3.16
CA ARG A 41 -11.28 22.90 2.33
C ARG A 41 -10.89 21.89 1.26
N GLY A 42 -11.43 20.66 1.30
CA GLY A 42 -11.32 19.70 0.20
C GLY A 42 -11.91 20.20 -1.13
N LEU A 43 -12.69 21.28 -1.12
CA LEU A 43 -13.11 21.97 -2.34
C LEU A 43 -11.92 22.52 -3.15
N ILE A 44 -10.81 22.91 -2.48
CA ILE A 44 -9.61 23.42 -3.15
C ILE A 44 -8.96 22.32 -4.01
N PRO A 45 -8.57 21.14 -3.47
CA PRO A 45 -8.05 20.06 -4.30
C PRO A 45 -9.09 19.57 -5.31
N ALA A 46 -10.39 19.57 -5.01
CA ALA A 46 -11.43 19.22 -5.99
C ALA A 46 -11.40 20.11 -7.25
N GLN A 47 -11.23 21.43 -7.07
CA GLN A 47 -11.06 22.36 -8.20
C GLN A 47 -9.77 22.10 -8.98
N CYS A 48 -8.67 21.79 -8.30
CA CYS A 48 -7.42 21.42 -8.97
C CYS A 48 -7.58 20.13 -9.80
N LEU A 49 -8.32 19.16 -9.30
CA LEU A 49 -8.60 17.90 -9.99
C LEU A 49 -9.46 18.11 -11.25
N LEU A 50 -10.52 18.92 -11.15
CA LEU A 50 -11.32 19.31 -12.31
C LEU A 50 -10.48 20.05 -13.37
N ALA A 51 -9.60 20.96 -12.94
CA ALA A 51 -8.69 21.64 -13.85
C ALA A 51 -7.70 20.66 -14.51
N MET A 52 -7.24 19.65 -13.76
CA MET A 52 -6.35 18.61 -14.27
C MET A 52 -7.01 17.76 -15.35
N GLU A 53 -8.27 17.35 -15.18
CA GLU A 53 -9.02 16.59 -16.20
C GLU A 53 -9.13 17.34 -17.53
N LYS A 54 -9.43 18.64 -17.47
CA LYS A 54 -9.52 19.53 -18.64
C LYS A 54 -8.16 19.76 -19.29
N TYR A 55 -7.17 20.11 -18.47
CA TYR A 55 -5.81 20.34 -18.96
C TYR A 55 -5.21 19.09 -19.60
N ALA A 56 -5.45 17.91 -19.02
CA ALA A 56 -4.99 16.65 -19.58
C ALA A 56 -5.57 16.40 -20.98
N TYR A 57 -6.86 16.70 -21.19
CA TYR A 57 -7.48 16.62 -22.51
C TYR A 57 -6.82 17.57 -23.50
N GLU A 58 -6.70 18.85 -23.16
CA GLU A 58 -6.10 19.87 -24.03
C GLU A 58 -4.65 19.52 -24.39
N TYR A 59 -3.86 19.14 -23.38
CA TYR A 59 -2.48 18.76 -23.56
C TYR A 59 -2.34 17.50 -24.43
N SER A 60 -3.10 16.44 -24.13
CA SER A 60 -3.04 15.18 -24.87
C SER A 60 -3.49 15.37 -26.33
N THR A 61 -4.52 16.18 -26.56
CA THR A 61 -4.97 16.56 -27.90
C THR A 61 -3.88 17.33 -28.66
N SER A 62 -3.24 18.32 -28.02
CA SER A 62 -2.15 19.10 -28.64
C SER A 62 -0.93 18.26 -29.02
N LYS A 63 -0.70 17.14 -28.32
CA LYS A 63 0.40 16.21 -28.55
C LYS A 63 0.03 15.04 -29.48
N GLY A 64 -1.24 14.91 -29.87
CA GLY A 64 -1.72 13.79 -30.67
C GLY A 64 -1.70 12.45 -29.92
N TYR A 65 -1.83 12.47 -28.60
CA TYR A 65 -1.92 11.25 -27.79
C TYR A 65 -3.30 10.62 -27.91
N THR A 66 -3.34 9.29 -27.84
CA THR A 66 -4.57 8.52 -27.76
C THR A 66 -4.93 8.28 -26.31
N PHE A 67 -6.17 8.57 -25.94
CA PHE A 67 -6.68 8.38 -24.59
C PHE A 67 -8.14 7.90 -24.63
N PRO A 68 -8.63 7.22 -23.57
CA PRO A 68 -10.02 6.80 -23.49
C PRO A 68 -11.00 7.97 -23.55
N THR A 69 -12.12 7.76 -24.21
CA THR A 69 -13.23 8.72 -24.30
C THR A 69 -14.51 8.08 -23.78
N TYR A 70 -15.35 8.87 -23.12
CA TYR A 70 -16.61 8.41 -22.56
C TYR A 70 -17.77 9.19 -23.14
N GLU A 71 -18.90 8.52 -23.34
CA GLU A 71 -20.12 9.14 -23.86
C GLU A 71 -20.57 10.32 -22.98
N GLY A 72 -20.86 11.46 -23.61
CA GLY A 72 -21.29 12.68 -22.91
C GLY A 72 -20.20 13.39 -22.10
N LYS A 73 -18.93 12.98 -22.25
CA LYS A 73 -17.77 13.56 -21.53
C LYS A 73 -16.73 14.03 -22.53
N GLU A 74 -17.12 14.99 -23.37
CA GLU A 74 -16.22 15.63 -24.33
C GLU A 74 -15.35 16.69 -23.66
N GLY A 75 -14.11 16.83 -24.13
CA GLY A 75 -13.21 17.89 -23.64
C GLY A 75 -12.50 17.60 -22.31
N ILE A 76 -12.58 16.37 -21.79
CA ILE A 76 -12.01 15.99 -20.50
C ILE A 76 -11.44 14.56 -20.53
N ILE A 77 -10.39 14.33 -19.75
CA ILE A 77 -9.83 12.99 -19.48
C ILE A 77 -10.03 12.68 -18.02
N HIS A 78 -10.56 11.49 -17.72
CA HIS A 78 -10.81 11.09 -16.35
C HIS A 78 -9.51 10.78 -15.61
N LEU A 79 -9.42 11.10 -14.32
CA LEU A 79 -8.22 10.90 -13.50
C LEU A 79 -7.73 9.44 -13.47
N LYS A 80 -8.66 8.48 -13.49
CA LYS A 80 -8.31 7.04 -13.52
C LYS A 80 -7.48 6.64 -14.74
N ASP A 81 -7.60 7.37 -15.85
CA ASP A 81 -6.86 7.07 -17.08
C ASP A 81 -5.46 7.68 -17.06
N MET A 82 -5.14 8.48 -16.03
CA MET A 82 -3.84 9.10 -15.81
C MET A 82 -3.09 8.49 -14.63
N PHE A 83 -3.81 8.02 -13.62
CA PHE A 83 -3.25 7.51 -12.37
C PHE A 83 -3.58 6.04 -12.15
N ASP A 84 -2.54 5.24 -11.86
CA ASP A 84 -2.67 3.82 -11.51
C ASP A 84 -3.26 3.62 -10.10
N MET A 85 -3.08 4.62 -9.22
CA MET A 85 -3.59 4.58 -7.86
C MET A 85 -3.97 5.97 -7.37
N MET A 86 -5.14 6.05 -6.75
CA MET A 86 -5.61 7.24 -6.04
C MET A 86 -5.79 6.91 -4.57
N ALA A 87 -5.20 7.71 -3.69
CA ALA A 87 -5.32 7.55 -2.25
C ALA A 87 -5.58 8.90 -1.59
N GLY A 88 -6.22 8.88 -0.44
CA GLY A 88 -6.38 10.10 0.34
C GLY A 88 -6.72 9.84 1.79
N THR A 89 -6.72 10.91 2.58
CA THR A 89 -7.07 10.88 4.00
C THR A 89 -8.28 11.76 4.28
N SER A 90 -9.22 11.29 5.11
CA SER A 90 -10.43 12.04 5.48
C SER A 90 -11.22 12.51 4.23
N THR A 91 -11.41 13.82 4.03
CA THR A 91 -12.03 14.36 2.81
C THR A 91 -11.37 13.83 1.54
N GLY A 92 -10.04 13.73 1.52
CA GLY A 92 -9.29 13.16 0.39
C GLY A 92 -9.62 11.69 0.12
N SER A 93 -9.97 10.88 1.13
CA SER A 93 -10.38 9.48 0.91
C SER A 93 -11.75 9.38 0.27
N ILE A 94 -12.67 10.30 0.61
CA ILE A 94 -13.99 10.39 -0.03
C ILE A 94 -13.83 10.79 -1.50
N ILE A 95 -12.99 11.79 -1.79
CA ILE A 95 -12.68 12.20 -3.16
C ILE A 95 -12.07 11.04 -3.96
N ALA A 96 -11.03 10.40 -3.41
CA ALA A 96 -10.37 9.27 -4.06
C ALA A 96 -11.34 8.11 -4.33
N ALA A 97 -12.23 7.80 -3.37
CA ALA A 97 -13.24 6.77 -3.53
C ALA A 97 -14.26 7.11 -4.62
N GLY A 98 -14.76 8.36 -4.66
CA GLY A 98 -15.70 8.81 -5.68
C GLY A 98 -15.11 8.71 -7.09
N LEU A 99 -13.88 9.19 -7.28
CA LEU A 99 -13.18 9.10 -8.56
C LEU A 99 -12.81 7.67 -8.95
N SER A 100 -12.69 6.76 -7.99
CA SER A 100 -12.42 5.34 -8.28
C SER A 100 -13.70 4.53 -8.50
N TYR A 101 -14.89 5.14 -8.33
CA TYR A 101 -16.16 4.44 -8.37
C TYR A 101 -16.62 4.22 -9.82
N ALA A 102 -16.82 2.96 -10.20
CA ALA A 102 -17.29 2.57 -11.51
C ALA A 102 -18.82 2.50 -11.59
N LYS A 103 -19.38 2.59 -12.80
CA LYS A 103 -20.82 2.43 -13.04
C LYS A 103 -21.22 0.96 -12.78
N GLU A 104 -22.39 0.74 -12.14
CA GLU A 104 -22.84 -0.59 -11.68
C GLU A 104 -23.02 -1.63 -12.81
N ASP A 105 -23.35 -1.18 -14.02
CA ASP A 105 -23.63 -2.03 -15.18
C ASP A 105 -22.37 -2.34 -16.00
N ASP A 106 -21.19 -2.09 -15.41
CA ASP A 106 -19.90 -2.34 -16.04
C ASP A 106 -19.17 -3.47 -15.33
N GLU A 107 -19.30 -4.68 -15.90
CA GLU A 107 -18.63 -5.90 -15.42
C GLU A 107 -17.10 -5.75 -15.34
N THR A 108 -16.52 -4.78 -16.05
CA THR A 108 -15.07 -4.55 -16.13
C THR A 108 -14.57 -3.44 -15.21
N ASN A 109 -15.45 -2.71 -14.50
CA ASN A 109 -15.12 -1.51 -13.71
C ASN A 109 -14.27 -0.47 -14.49
N THR A 110 -14.49 -0.34 -15.81
CA THR A 110 -13.72 0.54 -16.68
C THR A 110 -14.35 1.91 -16.90
N ILE A 111 -15.62 2.12 -16.59
CA ILE A 111 -16.34 3.37 -16.83
C ILE A 111 -16.54 4.11 -15.51
N PRO A 112 -15.93 5.31 -15.34
CA PRO A 112 -16.04 6.09 -14.12
C PRO A 112 -17.43 6.70 -13.99
N LYS A 113 -18.03 6.61 -12.80
CA LYS A 113 -19.35 7.20 -12.53
C LYS A 113 -19.24 8.68 -12.16
N PHE A 114 -18.23 9.05 -11.37
CA PHE A 114 -18.04 10.41 -10.86
C PHE A 114 -16.74 11.01 -11.39
N TRP A 115 -16.78 12.30 -11.69
CA TRP A 115 -15.72 13.10 -12.28
C TRP A 115 -15.32 14.25 -11.34
N GLY A 116 -14.26 14.98 -11.68
CA GLY A 116 -13.82 16.16 -10.91
C GLY A 116 -14.95 17.17 -10.65
N GLN A 117 -15.84 17.37 -11.62
CA GLN A 117 -17.01 18.24 -11.45
C GLN A 117 -18.00 17.70 -10.41
N ASP A 118 -18.27 16.40 -10.41
CA ASP A 118 -19.18 15.78 -9.45
C ASP A 118 -18.63 15.92 -8.02
N VAL A 119 -17.31 15.81 -7.86
CA VAL A 119 -16.64 16.05 -6.58
C VAL A 119 -16.84 17.50 -6.11
N VAL A 120 -16.64 18.48 -7.01
CA VAL A 120 -16.90 19.90 -6.71
C VAL A 120 -18.35 20.12 -6.29
N ASP A 121 -19.29 19.51 -7.00
CA ASP A 121 -20.72 19.67 -6.77
C ASP A 121 -21.14 19.05 -5.43
N ILE A 122 -20.59 17.89 -5.06
CA ILE A 122 -20.84 17.26 -3.75
C ILE A 122 -20.46 18.21 -2.62
N TYR A 123 -19.27 18.81 -2.66
CA TYR A 123 -18.80 19.70 -1.59
C TYR A 123 -19.48 21.07 -1.60
N SER A 124 -19.83 21.59 -2.79
CA SER A 124 -20.48 22.89 -2.92
C SER A 124 -21.96 22.85 -2.51
N ASN A 125 -22.68 21.79 -2.91
CA ASN A 125 -24.12 21.68 -2.69
C ASN A 125 -24.47 21.01 -1.37
N ASN A 126 -23.65 20.06 -0.91
CA ASN A 126 -23.90 19.33 0.32
C ASN A 126 -22.96 19.73 1.47
N GLY A 127 -22.14 20.77 1.28
CA GLY A 127 -21.18 21.23 2.29
C GLY A 127 -21.83 21.46 3.67
N ASP A 128 -23.00 22.09 3.70
CA ASP A 128 -23.72 22.37 4.95
C ASP A 128 -24.30 21.12 5.62
N GLN A 129 -24.58 20.05 4.87
CA GLN A 129 -25.06 18.78 5.41
C GLN A 129 -23.88 17.91 5.87
N ILE A 130 -22.86 17.78 5.02
CA ILE A 130 -21.63 17.03 5.28
C ILE A 130 -20.86 17.61 6.47
N PHE A 131 -20.81 18.94 6.56
CA PHE A 131 -20.15 19.69 7.63
C PHE A 131 -21.17 20.42 8.50
N SER A 132 -22.34 19.81 8.72
CA SER A 132 -23.32 20.33 9.66
C SER A 132 -22.64 20.50 11.03
N LYS A 133 -22.76 21.71 11.59
CA LYS A 133 -22.42 21.92 13.00
C LYS A 133 -23.43 21.14 13.82
N SER A 134 -23.07 19.92 14.21
CA SER A 134 -23.73 19.31 15.33
C SER A 134 -23.34 20.11 16.57
N ASP A 135 -24.32 20.57 17.35
CA ASP A 135 -24.13 21.09 18.72
C ASP A 135 -23.66 19.92 19.62
N SER A 136 -22.52 19.33 19.29
CA SER A 136 -22.00 18.13 19.94
C SER A 136 -21.00 18.56 21.00
N GLY A 137 -21.55 19.06 22.10
CA GLY A 137 -20.83 19.36 23.34
C GLY A 137 -19.89 20.56 23.26
N SER A 138 -19.59 21.16 24.40
CA SER A 138 -18.51 22.15 24.50
C SER A 138 -17.24 21.58 23.88
N GLY A 139 -16.44 22.40 23.18
CA GLY A 139 -15.21 21.94 22.51
C GLY A 139 -14.24 21.16 23.43
N PHE A 140 -14.39 21.33 24.74
CA PHE A 140 -13.71 20.54 25.77
C PHE A 140 -14.06 19.05 25.73
N THR A 141 -15.34 18.67 25.55
CA THR A 141 -15.75 17.26 25.47
C THR A 141 -15.16 16.57 24.24
N GLN A 142 -15.15 17.25 23.08
CA GLN A 142 -14.51 16.73 21.88
C GLN A 142 -12.99 16.59 22.04
N PHE A 143 -12.36 17.55 22.69
CA PHE A 143 -10.94 17.48 23.03
C PHE A 143 -10.61 16.27 23.92
N VAL A 144 -11.42 16.01 24.96
CA VAL A 144 -11.23 14.87 25.85
C VAL A 144 -11.41 13.54 25.10
N ILE A 145 -12.43 13.42 24.24
CA ILE A 145 -12.64 12.23 23.42
C ILE A 145 -11.46 12.00 22.46
N PHE A 146 -10.99 13.06 21.81
CA PHE A 146 -9.81 12.98 20.93
C PHE A 146 -8.56 12.55 21.71
N LEU A 147 -8.35 13.07 22.92
CA LEU A 147 -7.20 12.72 23.76
C LEU A 147 -7.26 11.25 24.20
N ILE A 148 -8.44 10.75 24.58
CA ILE A 148 -8.65 9.33 24.88
C ILE A 148 -8.36 8.47 23.64
N PHE A 149 -8.85 8.87 22.47
CA PHE A 149 -8.61 8.16 21.21
C PHE A 149 -7.11 8.06 20.90
N VAL A 150 -6.37 9.18 21.00
CA VAL A 150 -4.91 9.20 20.77
C VAL A 150 -4.18 8.30 21.77
N LEU A 151 -4.57 8.29 23.04
CA LEU A 151 -3.94 7.43 24.05
C LEU A 151 -4.21 5.94 23.78
N ILE A 152 -5.44 5.57 23.41
CA ILE A 152 -5.79 4.19 23.08
C ILE A 152 -5.00 3.71 21.87
N TRP A 153 -5.04 4.46 20.76
CA TRP A 153 -4.31 4.08 19.55
C TRP A 153 -2.80 4.11 19.75
N GLY A 154 -2.28 5.10 20.48
CA GLY A 154 -0.86 5.17 20.85
C GLY A 154 -0.41 3.95 21.65
N ALA A 155 -1.21 3.50 22.63
CA ALA A 155 -0.94 2.29 23.39
C ALA A 155 -0.97 1.04 22.50
N ILE A 156 -2.01 0.89 21.66
CA ILE A 156 -2.12 -0.24 20.72
C ILE A 156 -0.88 -0.30 19.80
N PHE A 157 -0.51 0.82 19.17
CA PHE A 157 0.67 0.87 18.30
C PHE A 157 1.97 0.63 19.06
N TYR A 158 2.09 1.10 20.30
CA TYR A 158 3.25 0.80 21.14
C TYR A 158 3.37 -0.69 21.43
N PHE A 159 2.28 -1.36 21.83
CA PHE A 159 2.31 -2.81 22.12
C PHE A 159 2.56 -3.64 20.87
N ILE A 160 1.90 -3.31 19.75
CA ILE A 160 2.15 -3.96 18.45
C ILE A 160 3.61 -3.75 18.03
N GLY A 161 4.10 -2.51 18.10
CA GLY A 161 5.47 -2.17 17.78
C GLY A 161 6.47 -2.93 18.65
N LYS A 162 6.25 -2.97 19.97
CA LYS A 162 7.09 -3.74 20.89
C LYS A 162 7.10 -5.23 20.54
N GLN A 163 5.95 -5.81 20.21
CA GLN A 163 5.86 -7.23 19.89
C GLN A 163 6.53 -7.59 18.56
N ILE A 164 6.45 -6.69 17.57
CA ILE A 164 7.02 -6.90 16.24
C ILE A 164 8.54 -6.61 16.21
N TYR A 165 8.97 -5.50 16.81
CA TYR A 165 10.34 -5.01 16.66
C TYR A 165 11.26 -5.42 17.82
N ASP A 166 10.73 -5.68 19.01
CA ASP A 166 11.50 -6.03 20.20
C ASP A 166 11.60 -7.56 20.38
N ASN A 167 11.85 -8.26 19.27
CA ASN A 167 12.14 -9.70 19.24
C ASN A 167 13.66 -9.91 19.06
N GLU A 168 14.26 -10.74 19.92
CA GLU A 168 15.66 -11.18 19.83
C GLU A 168 16.06 -11.59 18.40
N ASN A 169 15.15 -12.27 17.68
CA ASN A 169 15.37 -12.71 16.31
C ASN A 169 15.54 -11.54 15.32
N VAL A 170 14.80 -10.46 15.50
CA VAL A 170 14.89 -9.27 14.64
C VAL A 170 16.23 -8.56 14.87
N LYS A 171 16.64 -8.39 16.14
CA LYS A 171 17.97 -7.85 16.49
C LYS A 171 19.12 -8.71 15.95
N LEU A 172 18.98 -10.03 16.02
CA LEU A 172 19.94 -10.99 15.44
C LEU A 172 20.01 -10.88 13.91
N ASN A 173 18.87 -10.73 13.24
CA ASN A 173 18.84 -10.58 11.79
C ASN A 173 19.49 -9.27 11.32
N PHE A 174 19.27 -8.16 12.03
CA PHE A 174 19.97 -6.90 11.74
C PHE A 174 21.49 -7.05 11.91
N LYS A 175 21.96 -7.65 13.02
CA LYS A 175 23.39 -7.94 13.22
C LYS A 175 23.98 -8.83 12.11
N ARG A 176 23.25 -9.85 11.67
CA ARG A 176 23.67 -10.72 10.55
C ARG A 176 23.76 -9.95 9.24
N MET A 177 22.84 -9.03 8.98
CA MET A 177 22.83 -8.20 7.79
C MET A 177 24.02 -7.23 7.77
N ASP A 178 24.33 -6.60 8.90
CA ASP A 178 25.52 -5.73 9.04
C ASP A 178 26.83 -6.49 8.81
N LEU A 179 26.91 -7.74 9.29
CA LEU A 179 28.06 -8.63 9.03
C LEU A 179 28.19 -8.96 7.55
N VAL A 180 27.09 -9.26 6.86
CA VAL A 180 27.12 -9.54 5.40
C VAL A 180 27.56 -8.30 4.62
N ILE A 181 27.00 -7.12 4.93
CA ILE A 181 27.35 -5.87 4.25
C ILE A 181 28.81 -5.50 4.49
N SER A 182 29.29 -5.61 5.73
CA SER A 182 30.68 -5.31 6.07
C SER A 182 31.66 -6.30 5.42
N ASN A 183 31.34 -7.59 5.37
CA ASN A 183 32.14 -8.60 4.67
C ASN A 183 32.17 -8.34 3.16
N GLN A 184 31.02 -8.11 2.51
CA GLN A 184 30.99 -7.76 1.08
C GLN A 184 31.80 -6.49 0.79
N LYS A 185 31.73 -5.48 1.67
CA LYS A 185 32.51 -4.24 1.53
C LYS A 185 34.02 -4.49 1.69
N ARG A 186 34.44 -5.44 2.52
CA ARG A 186 35.85 -5.87 2.68
C ARG A 186 36.33 -6.67 1.47
N THR A 187 35.51 -7.59 0.96
CA THR A 187 35.79 -8.35 -0.26
C THR A 187 35.90 -7.44 -1.49
N LEU A 188 35.00 -6.46 -1.63
CA LEU A 188 35.05 -5.46 -2.70
C LEU A 188 36.24 -4.49 -2.58
N LYS A 189 36.77 -4.29 -1.37
CA LYS A 189 38.01 -3.54 -1.12
C LYS A 189 39.28 -4.39 -1.31
N GLY A 190 39.15 -5.67 -1.70
CA GLY A 190 40.27 -6.57 -1.93
C GLY A 190 41.04 -6.96 -0.66
N LEU A 191 40.41 -6.89 0.51
CA LEU A 191 41.09 -7.01 1.81
C LEU A 191 41.11 -8.43 2.42
N ASP A 192 40.40 -9.42 1.86
CA ASP A 192 40.35 -10.77 2.45
C ASP A 192 40.29 -11.87 1.37
N GLU A 193 41.41 -12.55 1.14
CA GLU A 193 41.54 -13.75 0.30
C GLU A 193 41.44 -15.06 1.12
N LYS A 194 41.00 -14.99 2.38
CA LYS A 194 41.11 -16.11 3.31
C LYS A 194 39.88 -16.31 4.18
N TYR A 195 38.75 -16.70 3.62
CA TYR A 195 37.75 -17.53 4.33
C TYR A 195 36.87 -18.23 3.27
N LYS A 196 37.19 -19.51 3.02
CA LYS A 196 36.32 -20.43 2.29
C LYS A 196 35.22 -20.92 3.22
N GLU A 197 34.00 -20.93 2.69
CA GLU A 197 32.86 -21.80 3.02
C GLU A 197 32.92 -22.50 4.38
N GLU A 198 32.30 -21.89 5.39
CA GLU A 198 31.54 -22.64 6.39
C GLU A 198 30.07 -22.24 6.24
N ASP A 199 29.26 -23.25 5.91
CA ASP A 199 27.82 -23.27 5.64
C ASP A 199 26.99 -22.07 6.11
N PHE A 200 26.85 -21.06 5.26
CA PHE A 200 25.83 -20.03 5.41
C PHE A 200 24.73 -20.23 4.37
N ASN A 201 23.69 -20.97 4.76
CA ASN A 201 22.59 -21.27 3.86
C ASN A 201 21.70 -20.02 3.65
N ILE A 202 21.99 -19.28 2.57
CA ILE A 202 21.25 -18.09 2.13
C ILE A 202 19.74 -18.36 1.96
N GLU A 203 19.38 -19.60 1.62
CA GLU A 203 17.99 -20.03 1.49
C GLU A 203 17.24 -19.99 2.82
N GLN A 204 17.91 -20.34 3.92
CA GLN A 204 17.36 -20.28 5.28
C GLN A 204 17.16 -18.82 5.73
N LEU A 205 18.07 -17.92 5.33
CA LEU A 205 17.98 -16.49 5.62
C LEU A 205 16.82 -15.85 4.83
N GLN A 206 16.72 -16.13 3.53
CA GLN A 206 15.60 -15.69 2.69
C GLN A 206 14.26 -16.19 3.22
N LYS A 207 14.20 -17.43 3.72
CA LYS A 207 13.02 -18.01 4.35
C LYS A 207 12.64 -17.30 5.66
N SER A 208 13.61 -16.99 6.51
CA SER A 208 13.36 -16.24 7.76
C SER A 208 12.97 -14.78 7.52
N MET A 209 13.52 -14.12 6.50
CA MET A 209 13.13 -12.76 6.13
C MET A 209 11.73 -12.73 5.51
N LYS A 210 11.41 -13.68 4.63
CA LYS A 210 10.04 -13.85 4.13
C LYS A 210 9.05 -14.08 5.27
N ALA A 211 9.37 -14.96 6.22
CA ALA A 211 8.49 -15.23 7.37
C ALA A 211 8.30 -14.02 8.31
N ALA A 212 9.35 -13.22 8.52
CA ALA A 212 9.27 -11.98 9.32
C ALA A 212 8.44 -10.89 8.63
N VAL A 213 8.46 -10.84 7.29
CA VAL A 213 7.70 -9.86 6.49
C VAL A 213 6.26 -10.33 6.23
N SER A 214 6.02 -11.63 6.10
CA SER A 214 4.72 -12.17 5.66
C SER A 214 3.70 -12.37 6.76
N ASN A 215 4.05 -12.23 8.05
CA ASN A 215 3.19 -12.68 9.16
C ASN A 215 2.76 -11.66 10.24
N PRO A 216 2.40 -10.40 9.92
CA PRO A 216 1.63 -9.57 10.86
C PRO A 216 0.17 -10.02 11.01
N LEU A 217 -0.43 -10.57 9.94
CA LEU A 217 -1.88 -10.82 9.84
C LEU A 217 -2.34 -12.15 10.50
N ASN A 218 -1.52 -13.20 10.49
CA ASN A 218 -1.86 -14.47 11.17
C ASN A 218 -1.79 -14.38 12.70
N MET A 219 -1.09 -13.37 13.25
CA MET A 219 -1.10 -13.12 14.69
C MET A 219 -2.39 -12.45 15.14
N LEU A 220 -2.95 -11.54 14.32
CA LEU A 220 -4.25 -10.91 14.57
C LEU A 220 -5.37 -11.95 14.58
N SER A 221 -5.38 -12.92 13.67
CA SER A 221 -6.39 -14.00 13.68
C SER A 221 -6.27 -14.89 14.94
N SER A 222 -5.06 -15.15 15.43
CA SER A 222 -4.84 -15.91 16.67
C SER A 222 -5.28 -15.16 17.95
N LEU A 223 -5.31 -13.82 17.91
CA LEU A 223 -5.81 -12.99 19.00
C LEU A 223 -7.34 -12.92 19.03
N PHE A 224 -8.00 -13.01 17.87
CA PHE A 224 -9.47 -13.07 17.79
C PHE A 224 -10.04 -14.46 18.07
N ASN A 225 -9.34 -15.55 17.71
CA ASN A 225 -9.79 -16.92 17.99
C ASN A 225 -9.55 -17.41 19.43
N ARG A 226 -8.77 -16.69 20.24
CA ARG A 226 -8.47 -17.11 21.63
C ARG A 226 -9.58 -16.86 22.65
N ASN A 227 -10.69 -16.25 22.25
CA ASN A 227 -11.82 -15.91 23.13
C ASN A 227 -13.01 -16.88 23.06
N GLU A 228 -13.00 -17.88 22.17
CA GLU A 228 -14.07 -18.89 22.11
C GLU A 228 -13.77 -20.15 22.94
N GLU A 229 -12.49 -20.51 23.16
CA GLU A 229 -12.15 -21.74 23.90
C GLU A 229 -12.14 -21.58 25.43
N SER A 230 -12.26 -20.37 25.99
CA SER A 230 -12.24 -20.17 27.45
C SER A 230 -13.62 -20.13 28.13
N LYS A 231 -14.72 -20.41 27.41
CA LYS A 231 -16.08 -20.50 27.97
C LYS A 231 -16.66 -21.92 28.03
N GLY A 232 -15.84 -22.95 27.79
CA GLY A 232 -16.29 -24.34 27.74
C GLY A 232 -15.61 -25.28 28.72
N ASN A 233 -15.37 -24.89 29.98
CA ASN A 233 -15.01 -25.89 31.01
C ASN A 233 -15.10 -25.37 32.47
N GLN A 234 -16.31 -25.05 32.94
CA GLN A 234 -16.65 -25.15 34.37
C GLN A 234 -18.16 -25.30 34.55
N VAL A 235 -18.67 -26.53 34.53
CA VAL A 235 -19.76 -26.93 35.44
C VAL A 235 -19.51 -28.38 35.83
N ASN A 236 -19.04 -28.54 37.06
CA ASN A 236 -18.88 -29.84 37.70
C ASN A 236 -20.25 -30.36 38.14
N GLN A 237 -20.39 -31.68 38.05
CA GLN A 237 -21.55 -32.48 38.39
C GLN A 237 -22.00 -32.23 39.84
N ASN A 238 -23.32 -32.13 40.04
CA ASN A 238 -24.01 -32.69 41.20
C ASN A 238 -25.50 -32.80 40.86
N GLU A 239 -25.94 -34.02 40.58
CA GLU A 239 -27.34 -34.41 40.46
C GLU A 239 -28.01 -34.42 41.84
N THR A 240 -29.22 -33.88 41.94
CA THR A 240 -30.39 -34.64 42.45
C THR A 240 -31.70 -33.88 42.18
N PRO A 241 -32.83 -34.58 41.95
CA PRO A 241 -34.02 -34.01 41.32
C PRO A 241 -35.15 -33.75 42.32
N PHE A 242 -35.85 -32.61 42.26
CA PHE A 242 -37.16 -32.49 42.91
C PHE A 242 -38.11 -31.50 42.19
N LYS A 243 -39.04 -32.12 41.45
CA LYS A 243 -40.51 -31.89 41.33
C LYS A 243 -41.14 -30.51 41.66
N THR A 244 -41.89 -30.02 40.65
CA THR A 244 -43.23 -29.39 40.65
C THR A 244 -43.58 -28.30 41.68
N GLN A 245 -43.98 -27.12 41.17
CA GLN A 245 -45.37 -26.74 40.93
C GLN A 245 -45.43 -25.65 39.85
#